data_AF-A0A817RYD0-F1
#
_entry.id   AF-A0A817RYD0-F1
#
_cell.length_a   1.000
_cell.length_b   1.000
_cell.length_c   1.000
_cell.angle_alpha   90.00
_cell.angle_beta   90.00
_cell.angle_gamma   90.00
#
_symmetry.space_group_name_H-M   'P 1'
#
loop_
_entity.id
_entity.type
_entity.pdbx_description
1 polymer ?
#
loop_
_entity_poly.entity_id
_entity_poly.type
_entity_poly.pdbx_seq_one_letter_code
_entity_poly.pdbx_strand_id
1 'polypeptide(L)'
;FLFTLTNPHNIPPTKYPINPAKTLNVVYHFNVYGPNFGDNADIHVTTNSNKTDQFPRSFTKFPISYMDETGQGDKTFTGKRDFTTSDIEVFKLAN
;
A
#
# COMPACT_ATOMS: atom_id res chain seq x y z
N PHE A 1 -6.21 -7.11 -4.74
CA PHE A 1 -6.66 -5.72 -4.94
C PHE A 1 -6.15 -4.88 -3.77
N LEU A 2 -6.04 -3.57 -3.92
CA LEU A 2 -5.88 -2.63 -2.81
C LEU A 2 -7.22 -1.90 -2.58
N PHE A 3 -7.38 -1.24 -1.44
CA PHE A 3 -8.57 -0.42 -1.19
C PHE A 3 -8.29 0.69 -0.17
N THR A 4 -9.11 1.73 -0.19
CA THR A 4 -9.19 2.76 0.85
C THR A 4 -10.56 2.70 1.50
N LEU A 5 -10.63 2.76 2.83
CA LEU A 5 -11.87 3.06 3.56
C LEU A 5 -12.07 4.57 3.69
N THR A 6 -10.98 5.30 3.91
CA THR A 6 -10.90 6.76 3.89
C THR A 6 -9.64 7.18 3.14
N ASN A 7 -9.60 8.41 2.66
CA ASN A 7 -8.41 9.03 2.06
C ASN A 7 -8.47 10.56 2.27
N PRO A 8 -7.33 11.27 2.11
CA PRO A 8 -7.28 12.73 2.31
C PRO A 8 -8.03 13.58 1.27
N HIS A 9 -8.65 12.97 0.25
CA HIS A 9 -9.24 13.66 -0.90
C HIS A 9 -10.76 13.61 -0.94
N ASN A 10 -11.41 13.14 0.13
CA ASN A 10 -12.86 12.93 0.20
C ASN A 10 -13.41 11.99 -0.88
N ILE A 11 -12.58 11.10 -1.43
CA ILE A 11 -13.03 10.08 -2.37
C ILE A 11 -13.73 8.97 -1.57
N PRO A 12 -14.90 8.46 -1.99
CA PRO A 12 -15.55 7.34 -1.32
C PRO A 12 -14.65 6.09 -1.19
N PRO A 13 -14.99 5.12 -0.31
CA PRO A 13 -14.28 3.86 -0.24
C PRO A 13 -14.14 3.23 -1.64
N THR A 14 -12.90 2.97 -2.05
CA THR A 14 -12.58 2.63 -3.43
C THR A 14 -11.70 1.38 -3.46
N LYS A 15 -11.97 0.49 -4.41
CA LYS A 15 -11.21 -0.74 -4.64
C LYS A 15 -10.36 -0.57 -5.89
N TYR A 16 -9.05 -0.80 -5.75
CA TYR A 16 -8.07 -0.70 -6.82
C TYR A 16 -7.70 -2.11 -7.32
N PRO A 17 -8.16 -2.50 -8.52
CA PRO A 17 -7.86 -3.82 -9.08
C PRO A 17 -6.39 -3.95 -9.49
N ILE A 18 -5.91 -5.19 -9.63
CA ILE A 18 -4.59 -5.46 -10.20
C ILE A 18 -4.61 -5.06 -11.67
N ASN A 19 -3.54 -4.41 -12.13
CA ASN A 19 -3.31 -4.18 -13.55
C ASN A 19 -2.98 -5.51 -14.23
N PRO A 20 -3.79 -6.00 -15.19
CA PRO A 20 -3.58 -7.30 -15.83
C PRO A 20 -2.25 -7.40 -16.61
N ALA A 21 -1.63 -6.27 -16.95
CA ALA A 21 -0.31 -6.23 -17.58
C ALA A 21 0.86 -6.31 -16.58
N LYS A 22 0.61 -6.25 -15.26
CA LYS A 22 1.64 -6.18 -14.21
C LYS A 22 1.32 -7.10 -13.02
N THR A 23 1.19 -8.40 -13.31
CA THR A 23 0.79 -9.43 -12.33
C THR A 23 1.96 -10.10 -11.60
N LEU A 24 3.20 -9.88 -12.04
CA LEU A 24 4.39 -10.42 -11.39
C LEU A 24 4.61 -9.72 -10.04
N ASN A 25 4.96 -10.48 -9.00
CA ASN A 25 5.28 -9.96 -7.67
C ASN A 25 4.24 -8.99 -7.09
N VAL A 26 2.95 -9.21 -7.35
CA VAL A 26 1.88 -8.34 -6.83
C VAL A 26 1.74 -8.39 -5.31
N VAL A 27 2.20 -9.46 -4.66
CA VAL A 27 2.33 -9.56 -3.20
C VAL A 27 3.56 -10.39 -2.88
N TYR A 28 4.48 -9.86 -2.10
CA TYR A 28 5.64 -10.59 -1.59
C TYR A 28 6.12 -9.96 -0.28
N HIS A 29 7.04 -10.63 0.41
CA HIS A 29 7.67 -10.07 1.59
C HIS A 29 9.16 -10.40 1.59
N PHE A 30 9.92 -9.62 2.34
CA PHE A 30 11.29 -9.95 2.72
C PHE A 30 11.35 -10.01 4.25
N ASN A 31 12.10 -10.97 4.78
CA ASN A 31 12.18 -11.23 6.22
C ASN A 31 12.50 -9.95 7.04
N VAL A 32 13.41 -9.11 6.55
CA VAL A 32 13.85 -7.91 7.28
C VAL A 32 13.05 -6.64 6.91
N TYR A 33 12.42 -6.62 5.73
CA TYR A 33 11.77 -5.40 5.22
C TYR A 33 10.25 -5.41 5.34
N GLY A 34 9.61 -6.54 5.61
CA GLY A 34 8.15 -6.60 5.73
C GLY A 34 7.43 -6.76 4.39
N PRO A 35 6.09 -6.65 4.38
CA PRO A 35 5.27 -6.91 3.22
C PRO A 35 5.35 -5.80 2.15
N ASN A 36 5.27 -6.24 0.90
CA ASN A 36 5.19 -5.42 -0.28
C ASN A 36 3.97 -5.83 -1.11
N PHE A 37 3.20 -4.83 -1.53
CA PHE A 37 2.09 -4.98 -2.47
C PHE A 37 2.44 -4.24 -3.75
N GLY A 38 2.44 -4.95 -4.87
CA GLY A 38 2.85 -4.47 -6.17
C GLY A 38 4.34 -4.61 -6.45
N ASP A 39 4.68 -4.76 -7.73
CA ASP A 39 6.06 -4.83 -8.18
C ASP A 39 6.75 -3.49 -7.91
N ASN A 40 7.91 -3.49 -7.25
CA ASN A 40 8.60 -2.28 -6.78
C ASN A 40 7.77 -1.39 -5.81
N ALA A 41 6.71 -1.96 -5.24
CA ALA A 41 5.81 -1.48 -4.18
C ALA A 41 4.88 -0.30 -4.50
N ASP A 42 3.63 -0.61 -4.82
CA ASP A 42 2.50 0.31 -4.65
C ASP A 42 2.33 0.68 -3.18
N ILE A 43 2.42 -0.30 -2.27
CA ILE A 43 2.46 -0.10 -0.82
C ILE A 43 3.56 -0.99 -0.23
N HIS A 44 4.49 -0.39 0.49
CA HIS A 44 5.48 -1.06 1.32
C HIS A 44 5.25 -0.73 2.78
N VAL A 45 5.12 -1.75 3.62
CA VAL A 45 5.05 -1.57 5.08
C VAL A 45 6.30 -2.19 5.70
N THR A 46 7.15 -1.36 6.28
CA THR A 46 8.40 -1.80 6.90
C THR A 46 8.17 -2.49 8.25
N THR A 47 9.12 -3.32 8.71
CA THR A 47 9.04 -4.04 10.00
C THR A 47 8.83 -3.12 11.22
N ASN A 48 9.36 -1.89 11.18
CA ASN A 48 9.20 -0.88 12.22
C ASN A 48 8.32 0.29 11.75
N SER A 49 7.19 0.00 11.10
CA SER A 49 6.35 0.97 10.39
C SER A 49 5.73 2.07 11.25
N ASN A 50 5.78 1.96 12.58
CA ASN A 50 5.34 3.00 13.49
C ASN A 50 6.41 4.10 13.74
N LYS A 51 7.66 3.89 13.31
CA LYS A 51 8.77 4.81 13.56
C LYS A 51 9.07 5.69 12.35
N THR A 52 9.29 6.97 12.58
CA THR A 52 9.58 7.97 11.54
C THR A 52 11.08 8.09 11.22
N ASP A 53 11.95 7.64 12.13
CA ASP A 53 13.40 7.86 12.11
C ASP A 53 14.21 6.64 11.64
N GLN A 54 13.55 5.52 11.31
CA GLN A 54 14.22 4.28 10.90
C GLN A 54 14.22 4.08 9.38
N PHE A 55 15.29 3.45 8.89
CA PHE A 55 15.40 3.03 7.49
C PHE A 55 15.31 1.49 7.36
N PRO A 56 14.55 0.96 6.40
CA PRO A 56 13.68 1.68 5.46
C PRO A 56 12.37 2.15 6.12
N ARG A 57 11.80 3.26 5.62
CA ARG A 57 10.48 3.77 6.00
C ARG A 57 9.38 3.09 5.18
N SER A 58 8.16 3.01 5.71
CA SER A 58 6.99 2.63 4.89
C SER A 58 6.72 3.71 3.84
N PHE A 59 6.36 3.29 2.64
CA PHE A 59 6.10 4.21 1.54
C PHE A 59 5.08 3.66 0.55
N THR A 60 4.52 4.55 -0.27
CA THR A 60 3.70 4.20 -1.43
C THR A 60 4.29 4.79 -2.71
N LYS A 61 4.30 4.02 -3.79
CA LYS A 61 4.58 4.51 -5.16
C LYS A 61 3.38 4.28 -6.09
N PHE A 62 2.20 4.11 -5.52
CA PHE A 62 0.98 3.83 -6.28
C PHE A 62 0.76 4.92 -7.36
N PRO A 63 0.34 4.57 -8.59
CA PRO A 63 0.05 3.23 -9.09
C PRO A 63 1.24 2.61 -9.86
N ILE A 64 1.62 1.37 -9.52
CA ILE A 64 2.53 0.53 -10.30
C ILE A 64 1.79 -0.70 -10.82
N SER A 65 1.44 -1.64 -9.94
CA SER A 65 0.80 -2.92 -10.25
C SER A 65 -0.71 -2.91 -10.01
N TYR A 66 -1.25 -1.90 -9.34
CA TYR A 66 -2.69 -1.70 -9.18
C TYR A 66 -3.13 -0.47 -9.98
N MET A 67 -4.37 -0.47 -10.46
CA MET A 67 -4.89 0.62 -11.29
C MET A 67 -5.43 1.77 -10.43
N ASP A 68 -5.06 2.99 -10.76
CA ASP A 68 -5.62 4.22 -10.19
C ASP A 68 -6.64 4.84 -11.14
N GLU A 69 -7.89 4.93 -10.71
CA GLU A 69 -8.97 5.62 -11.44
C GLU A 69 -9.26 7.00 -10.84
N THR A 70 -8.57 7.37 -9.76
CA THR A 70 -8.77 8.63 -9.03
C THR A 70 -7.83 9.75 -9.46
N GLY A 71 -6.69 9.38 -10.08
CA GLY A 71 -5.65 10.30 -10.52
C GLY A 71 -4.80 10.89 -9.38
N GLN A 72 -4.92 10.38 -8.16
CA GLN A 72 -4.18 10.88 -7.00
C GLN A 72 -2.82 10.21 -6.79
N GLY A 73 -2.60 9.03 -7.38
CA GLY A 73 -1.34 8.30 -7.31
C GLY A 73 -0.80 8.13 -5.89
N ASP A 74 0.46 8.48 -5.64
CA ASP A 74 1.13 8.23 -4.35
C ASP A 74 0.56 9.07 -3.20
N LYS A 75 -0.38 9.97 -3.49
CA LYS A 75 -1.16 10.72 -2.49
C LYS A 75 -2.48 10.04 -2.14
N THR A 76 -2.86 8.95 -2.82
CA THR A 76 -4.16 8.29 -2.67
C THR A 76 -4.41 7.80 -1.24
N PHE A 77 -3.46 7.08 -0.64
CA PHE A 77 -3.68 6.41 0.63
C PHE A 77 -3.51 7.34 1.84
N THR A 78 -2.39 8.08 1.88
CA THR A 78 -1.96 8.84 3.07
C THR A 78 -1.69 10.32 2.78
N GLY A 79 -1.91 10.77 1.54
CA GLY A 79 -1.68 12.15 1.09
C GLY A 79 -0.23 12.47 0.74
N LYS A 80 0.70 11.54 0.99
CA LYS A 80 2.13 11.66 0.71
C LYS A 80 2.78 10.29 0.55
N ARG A 81 3.93 10.24 -0.11
CA ARG A 81 4.69 9.02 -0.32
C ARG A 81 5.03 8.25 0.96
N ASP A 82 5.64 8.91 1.95
CA ASP A 82 6.14 8.25 3.16
C ASP A 82 5.09 8.31 4.28
N PHE A 83 4.88 7.19 4.99
CA PHE A 83 3.89 7.12 6.05
C PHE A 83 4.35 6.28 7.23
N THR A 84 3.63 6.39 8.35
CA THR A 84 3.74 5.47 9.49
C THR A 84 2.39 4.81 9.75
N THR A 85 2.42 3.66 10.42
CA THR A 85 1.22 2.94 10.85
C THR A 85 0.99 3.18 12.33
N SER A 86 -0.25 3.45 12.74
CA SER A 86 -0.66 3.38 14.15
C SER A 86 -0.94 1.95 14.57
N ASP A 87 -1.66 1.20 13.72
CA ASP A 87 -2.08 -0.18 13.94
C ASP A 87 -2.05 -0.98 12.63
N ILE A 88 -1.96 -2.31 12.74
CA ILE A 88 -2.05 -3.26 11.63
C ILE A 88 -2.93 -4.43 12.06
N GLU A 89 -4.00 -4.69 11.31
CA GLU A 89 -4.92 -5.81 11.55
C GLU A 89 -4.88 -6.79 10.37
N VAL A 90 -4.88 -8.09 10.67
CA VAL A 90 -4.87 -9.16 9.66
C VAL A 90 -6.10 -10.04 9.85
N PHE A 91 -6.97 -10.05 8.85
CA PHE A 91 -8.21 -10.80 8.85
C PHE A 91 -8.11 -12.05 7.97
N LYS A 92 -8.75 -13.13 8.40
CA LYS A 92 -8.98 -14.33 7.59
C LYS A 92 -10.46 -14.70 7.63
N LEU A 93 -10.94 -15.36 6.59
CA LEU A 93 -12.28 -15.95 6.62
C LEU A 93 -12.34 -17.01 7.73
N ALA A 94 -13.49 -17.10 8.41
CA ALA A 94 -13.75 -18.24 9.26
C ALA A 94 -13.83 -19.48 8.35
N ASN A 95 -13.01 -20.48 8.64
CA ASN A 95 -13.02 -21.75 7.93
C ASN A 95 -14.26 -22.56 8.29
#